data_AF-A0A355AD53-F1
#
_entry.id   AF-A0A355AD53-F1
#
_cell.length_a   1.000
_cell.length_b   1.000
_cell.length_c   1.000
_cell.angle_alpha   90.00
_cell.angle_beta   90.00
_cell.angle_gamma   90.00
#
_symmetry.space_group_name_H-M   'P 1'
#
loop_
_entity.id
_entity.type
_entity.pdbx_description
1 polymer ?
#
loop_
_entity_poly.entity_id
_entity_poly.type
_entity_poly.pdbx_seq_one_letter_code
_entity_poly.pdbx_strand_id
1 'polypeptide(L)'
;MIRIVTMAVVYLITLVAEAQTSTEVKTDKVDGITITVNVPNATSDKGTVQFGLHTKETFGKKPFMTKIVNIVDGKCEVIFEKVQVGVYAITCFHDANENGVMDF
;
A
#
# COMPACT_ATOMS: atom_id res chain seq x y z
N MET A 1 53.62 26.89 -9.62
CA MET A 1 52.43 26.90 -8.74
C MET A 1 51.15 26.63 -9.52
N ILE A 2 50.80 27.42 -10.53
CA ILE A 2 49.58 27.23 -11.36
C ILE A 2 49.42 25.81 -11.92
N ARG A 3 50.48 25.21 -12.48
CA ARG A 3 50.43 23.85 -13.04
C ARG A 3 50.12 22.74 -12.03
N ILE A 4 50.53 22.90 -10.77
CA ILE A 4 50.27 21.92 -9.71
C ILE A 4 48.83 22.05 -9.21
N VAL A 5 48.35 23.29 -9.08
CA VAL A 5 46.95 23.57 -8.70
C VAL A 5 45.98 23.03 -9.75
N THR A 6 46.28 23.20 -11.04
CA THR A 6 45.44 22.66 -12.12
C THR A 6 45.38 21.13 -12.11
N MET A 7 46.50 20.44 -11.81
CA MET A 7 46.47 18.97 -11.72
C MET A 7 45.70 18.46 -10.49
N ALA A 8 45.81 19.14 -9.34
CA ALA A 8 45.07 18.79 -8.14
C ALA A 8 43.55 18.95 -8.31
N VAL A 9 43.11 20.00 -9.02
CA VAL A 9 41.69 20.24 -9.29
C VAL A 9 41.11 19.19 -10.24
N VAL A 10 41.84 18.81 -11.30
CA VAL A 10 41.39 17.76 -12.23
C VAL A 10 41.23 16.40 -11.53
N TYR A 11 42.16 16.06 -10.63
CA TYR A 11 42.07 14.83 -9.84
C TYR A 11 40.88 14.80 -8.88
N LEU A 12 40.54 15.96 -8.29
CA LEU A 12 39.38 16.06 -7.40
C LEU A 12 38.05 15.89 -8.16
N ILE A 13 37.98 16.39 -9.40
CA ILE A 13 36.79 16.26 -10.25
C ILE A 13 36.54 14.80 -10.64
N THR A 14 37.58 14.02 -10.93
CA THR A 14 37.43 12.59 -11.27
C THR A 14 36.90 11.76 -10.10
N LEU A 15 37.28 12.08 -8.86
CA LEU A 15 36.78 11.38 -7.66
C LEU A 15 35.29 11.61 -7.42
N VAL A 16 34.76 12.80 -7.76
CA VAL A 16 33.34 13.12 -7.58
C VAL A 16 32.47 12.43 -8.63
N ALA A 17 33.01 12.17 -9.83
CA ALA A 17 32.27 11.51 -10.91
C ALA A 17 31.89 10.05 -10.56
N GLU A 18 32.76 9.32 -9.86
CA GLU A 18 32.49 7.95 -9.42
C GLU A 18 31.39 7.87 -8.35
N ALA A 19 31.18 8.95 -7.58
CA ALA A 19 30.16 9.02 -6.54
C ALA A 19 28.75 9.34 -7.08
N GLN A 20 28.64 9.80 -8.34
CA GLN A 20 27.36 10.24 -8.92
C GLN A 20 26.60 9.15 -9.68
N THR A 21 27.11 7.93 -9.77
CA THR A 21 26.32 6.83 -10.33
C THR A 21 25.19 6.44 -9.39
N SER A 22 24.01 7.02 -9.63
CA SER A 22 22.77 6.49 -9.10
C SER A 22 22.53 5.14 -9.75
N THR A 23 22.66 4.07 -8.97
CA THR A 23 22.19 2.75 -9.38
C THR A 23 20.66 2.85 -9.51
N GLU A 24 20.14 2.92 -10.74
CA GLU A 24 18.73 2.63 -10.98
C GLU A 24 18.49 1.18 -10.54
N VAL A 25 17.94 1.01 -9.34
CA VAL A 25 17.37 -0.27 -8.93
C VAL A 25 16.20 -0.52 -9.88
N LYS A 26 16.44 -1.36 -10.89
CA LYS A 26 15.36 -2.00 -11.63
C LYS A 26 14.63 -2.89 -10.64
N THR A 27 13.62 -2.36 -9.97
CA THR A 27 12.62 -3.16 -9.29
C THR A 27 11.89 -3.91 -10.39
N ASP A 28 12.22 -5.19 -10.55
CA ASP A 28 11.34 -6.13 -11.23
C ASP A 28 9.93 -5.87 -10.72
N LYS A 29 8.98 -5.62 -11.63
CA LYS A 29 7.56 -5.58 -11.27
C LYS A 29 7.23 -6.94 -10.67
N VAL A 30 7.25 -7.03 -9.35
CA VAL A 30 6.57 -8.10 -8.65
C VAL A 30 5.10 -7.78 -8.85
N ASP A 31 4.48 -8.45 -9.83
CA ASP A 31 3.03 -8.46 -9.94
C ASP A 31 2.52 -9.08 -8.64
N GLY A 32 2.14 -8.22 -7.69
CA GLY A 32 1.61 -8.66 -6.41
C GLY A 32 0.36 -9.51 -6.60
N ILE A 33 -0.04 -10.22 -5.56
CA ILE A 33 -1.27 -11.01 -5.56
C ILE A 33 -2.51 -10.13 -5.46
N THR A 34 -3.63 -10.70 -5.88
CA THR A 34 -4.96 -10.15 -5.70
C THR A 34 -5.69 -10.87 -4.58
N ILE A 35 -6.22 -10.12 -3.61
CA ILE A 35 -7.07 -10.64 -2.55
C ILE A 35 -8.50 -10.17 -2.82
N THR A 36 -9.41 -11.12 -3.02
CA THR A 36 -10.85 -10.86 -3.18
C THR A 36 -11.57 -11.25 -1.90
N VAL A 37 -12.39 -10.35 -1.36
CA VAL A 37 -13.18 -10.58 -0.14
C VAL A 37 -14.65 -10.41 -0.49
N ASN A 38 -15.45 -11.43 -0.18
CA ASN A 38 -16.87 -11.46 -0.47
C ASN A 38 -17.68 -11.58 0.83
N VAL A 39 -18.71 -10.74 0.98
CA VAL A 39 -19.70 -10.81 2.05
C VAL A 39 -21.02 -11.21 1.41
N PRO A 40 -21.45 -12.48 1.54
CA PRO A 40 -22.57 -13.00 0.75
C PRO A 40 -23.95 -12.80 1.39
N ASN A 41 -24.01 -12.35 2.65
CA ASN A 41 -25.24 -12.26 3.43
C ASN A 41 -25.18 -11.14 4.48
N ALA A 42 -25.10 -9.90 4.01
CA ALA A 42 -25.34 -8.74 4.85
C ALA A 42 -26.81 -8.68 5.27
N THR A 43 -27.09 -8.18 6.47
CA THR A 43 -28.43 -8.15 7.04
C THR A 43 -29.34 -7.07 6.44
N SER A 44 -28.76 -6.12 5.70
CA SER A 44 -29.46 -5.00 5.06
C SER A 44 -28.58 -4.38 3.96
N ASP A 45 -29.21 -3.79 2.96
CA ASP A 45 -28.53 -3.03 1.88
C ASP A 45 -28.25 -1.57 2.27
N LYS A 46 -28.73 -1.15 3.44
CA LYS A 46 -28.58 0.23 3.90
C LYS A 46 -27.13 0.51 4.29
N GLY A 47 -26.58 1.61 3.79
CA GLY A 47 -25.23 2.07 4.16
C GLY A 47 -24.12 1.32 3.44
N THR A 48 -22.98 1.17 4.11
CA THR A 48 -21.76 0.64 3.49
C THR A 48 -21.10 -0.43 4.34
N VAL A 49 -20.25 -1.26 3.71
CA VAL A 49 -19.29 -2.10 4.42
C VAL A 49 -17.90 -1.52 4.21
N GLN A 50 -17.20 -1.29 5.31
CA GLN A 50 -15.81 -0.89 5.31
C GLN A 50 -14.92 -2.12 5.55
N PHE A 51 -13.89 -2.27 4.72
CA PHE A 51 -12.92 -3.36 4.77
C PHE A 51 -11.53 -2.83 5.09
N GLY A 52 -10.82 -3.47 6.01
CA GLY A 52 -9.43 -3.21 6.33
C GLY A 52 -8.56 -4.43 6.09
N LEU A 53 -7.54 -4.29 5.24
CA LEU A 53 -6.46 -5.27 5.09
C LEU A 53 -5.30 -4.86 6.00
N HIS A 54 -4.85 -5.78 6.85
CA HIS A 54 -3.82 -5.55 7.85
C HIS A 54 -2.66 -6.52 7.69
N THR A 55 -1.45 -6.02 7.85
CA THR A 55 -0.26 -6.80 8.19
C THR A 55 -0.23 -7.11 9.69
N LYS A 56 0.75 -7.90 10.14
CA LYS A 56 0.98 -8.18 11.56
C LYS A 56 1.16 -6.90 12.40
N GLU A 57 1.82 -5.88 11.86
CA GLU A 57 2.16 -4.64 12.55
C GLU A 57 0.96 -3.67 12.65
N THR A 58 0.04 -3.78 11.69
CA THR A 58 -1.11 -2.89 11.52
C THR A 58 -2.42 -3.48 12.05
N PHE A 59 -2.43 -4.76 12.44
CA PHE A 59 -3.60 -5.38 13.06
C PHE A 59 -3.95 -4.68 14.39
N GLY A 60 -5.21 -4.28 14.54
CA GLY A 60 -5.68 -3.45 15.67
C GLY A 60 -5.30 -1.97 15.59
N LYS A 61 -4.71 -1.52 14.47
CA LYS A 61 -4.38 -0.11 14.19
C LYS A 61 -5.00 0.29 12.83
N LYS A 62 -4.53 1.40 12.26
CA LYS A 62 -4.89 1.81 10.90
C LYS A 62 -4.57 0.69 9.90
N PRO A 63 -5.53 0.25 9.07
CA PRO A 63 -5.29 -0.75 8.03
C PRO A 63 -4.17 -0.34 7.07
N PHE A 64 -3.48 -1.35 6.53
CA PHE A 64 -2.53 -1.20 5.44
C PHE A 64 -3.23 -0.77 4.12
N MET A 65 -4.41 -1.33 3.85
CA MET A 65 -5.30 -0.90 2.77
C MET A 65 -6.75 -0.86 3.26
N THR A 66 -7.54 0.08 2.74
CA THR A 66 -8.96 0.22 3.07
C THR A 66 -9.81 0.28 1.80
N LYS A 67 -10.98 -0.35 1.84
CA LYS A 67 -12.00 -0.27 0.80
C LYS A 67 -13.36 -0.06 1.47
N ILE A 68 -14.23 0.72 0.83
CA ILE A 68 -15.61 0.94 1.28
C ILE A 68 -16.49 0.65 0.07
N VAL A 69 -17.56 -0.11 0.28
CA VAL A 69 -18.46 -0.53 -0.79
C VAL A 69 -19.90 -0.54 -0.29
N ASN A 70 -20.84 -0.24 -1.18
CA ASN A 70 -22.26 -0.38 -0.91
C ASN A 70 -22.65 -1.85 -0.93
N ILE A 71 -23.73 -2.17 -0.23
CA ILE A 71 -24.33 -3.50 -0.25
C ILE A 71 -25.43 -3.49 -1.31
N VAL A 72 -25.46 -4.52 -2.15
CA VAL A 72 -26.48 -4.70 -3.18
C VAL A 72 -27.00 -6.14 -3.09
N ASP A 73 -28.31 -6.29 -2.87
CA ASP A 73 -28.99 -7.58 -2.72
C ASP A 73 -28.37 -8.47 -1.62
N GLY A 74 -28.06 -7.86 -0.48
CA GLY A 74 -27.44 -8.49 0.69
C GLY A 74 -25.98 -8.88 0.48
N LYS A 75 -25.32 -8.38 -0.59
CA LYS A 75 -23.98 -8.81 -0.98
C LYS A 75 -23.05 -7.64 -1.25
N CYS A 76 -21.77 -7.84 -0.98
CA CYS A 76 -20.72 -6.94 -1.46
C CYS A 76 -19.38 -7.66 -1.61
N GLU A 77 -18.53 -7.12 -2.49
CA GLU A 77 -17.21 -7.64 -2.80
C GLU A 77 -16.20 -6.49 -2.85
N VAL A 78 -14.97 -6.75 -2.38
CA VAL A 78 -13.83 -5.86 -2.58
C VAL A 78 -12.61 -6.62 -3.09
N ILE A 79 -11.83 -5.93 -3.92
CA ILE A 79 -10.60 -6.46 -4.51
C ILE A 79 -9.42 -5.57 -4.08
N PHE A 80 -8.43 -6.20 -3.46
CA PHE A 80 -7.13 -5.61 -3.15
C PHE A 80 -6.10 -6.16 -4.15
N GLU A 81 -5.62 -5.32 -5.05
CA GLU A 81 -4.62 -5.69 -6.06
C GLU A 81 -3.22 -5.32 -5.60
N LYS A 82 -2.21 -5.96 -6.20
CA LYS A 82 -0.78 -5.64 -5.99
C LYS A 82 -0.36 -5.77 -4.53
N VAL A 83 -0.95 -6.73 -3.81
CA VAL A 83 -0.57 -7.06 -2.45
C VAL A 83 0.66 -7.97 -2.51
N GLN A 84 1.69 -7.74 -1.70
CA GLN A 84 2.83 -8.67 -1.67
C GLN A 84 2.39 -10.02 -1.06
N VAL A 85 3.03 -11.12 -1.48
CA VAL A 85 2.77 -12.42 -0.87
C VAL A 85 3.13 -12.35 0.61
N GLY A 86 2.21 -12.77 1.48
CA GLY A 86 2.41 -12.70 2.92
C GLY A 86 1.19 -13.13 3.72
N VAL A 87 1.28 -12.95 5.04
CA VAL A 87 0.19 -13.24 5.98
C VAL A 87 -0.49 -11.93 6.34
N TYR A 88 -1.81 -11.90 6.17
CA TYR A 88 -2.64 -10.73 6.40
C TYR A 88 -3.85 -11.08 7.25
N ALA A 89 -4.42 -10.07 7.90
CA ALA A 89 -5.73 -10.12 8.52
C ALA A 89 -6.70 -9.20 7.76
N ILE A 90 -7.96 -9.61 7.66
CA ILE A 90 -9.05 -8.82 7.10
C ILE A 90 -10.01 -8.48 8.22
N THR A 91 -10.40 -7.21 8.30
CA THR A 91 -11.54 -6.75 9.09
C THR A 91 -12.62 -6.23 8.14
N CYS A 92 -13.89 -6.40 8.52
CA CYS A 92 -15.00 -5.75 7.84
C CYS A 92 -16.10 -5.40 8.84
N PHE A 93 -16.74 -4.25 8.68
CA PHE A 93 -17.90 -3.87 9.48
C PHE A 93 -18.94 -3.12 8.63
N HIS A 94 -20.20 -3.35 8.96
CA HIS A 94 -21.35 -2.72 8.31
C HIS A 94 -21.66 -1.41 9.04
N ASP A 95 -21.47 -0.29 8.34
CA ASP A 95 -21.85 1.05 8.75
C ASP A 95 -23.20 1.41 8.11
N ALA A 96 -24.28 1.16 8.86
CA ALA A 96 -25.65 1.29 8.36
C ALA A 96 -26.20 2.73 8.37
N ASN A 97 -25.52 3.67 9.02
CA ASN A 97 -25.92 5.07 9.08
C ASN A 97 -24.90 6.02 8.43
N GLU A 98 -23.82 5.47 7.87
CA GLU A 98 -22.80 6.17 7.09
C GLU A 98 -22.04 7.23 7.89
N ASN A 99 -21.89 7.02 9.21
CA ASN A 99 -21.17 7.96 10.07
C ASN A 99 -19.65 7.68 10.13
N GLY A 100 -19.18 6.61 9.49
CA GLY A 100 -17.77 6.25 9.41
C GLY A 100 -17.23 5.56 10.67
N VAL A 101 -18.07 5.23 11.64
CA VAL A 101 -17.69 4.55 12.88
C VAL A 101 -18.52 3.29 13.09
N MET A 102 -17.93 2.32 13.77
CA MET A 102 -18.69 1.14 14.21
C MET A 102 -19.56 1.55 15.39
N ASP A 103 -20.88 1.45 15.21
CA ASP A 103 -21.87 1.61 16.26
C ASP A 103 -22.69 0.32 16.47
N PHE A 104 -23.43 0.27 17.59
CA PHE A 104 -24.20 -0.88 18.07
C PHE A 104 -25.68 -0.51 18.24
#